data_AF-A0A2E9WZU7-F1
#
_entry.id   AF-A0A2E9WZU7-F1
#
_cell.length_a   1.000
_cell.length_b   1.000
_cell.length_c   1.000
_cell.angle_alpha   90.00
_cell.angle_beta   90.00
_cell.angle_gamma   90.00
#
_symmetry.space_group_name_H-M   'P 1'
#
loop_
_entity.id
_entity.type
_entity.pdbx_description
1 polymer ?
#
loop_
_entity_poly.entity_id
_entity_poly.type
_entity_poly.pdbx_seq_one_letter_code
_entity_poly.pdbx_strand_id
1 'polypeptide(L)'
;MIPAVLGLILAIGQGTAGQDAAGLRLVDGRYLAGVRAAVSFVSADSIKAVRVLSALEDATPLPGLPPEVPSGVLFVLAPDEGEFVRLTGGATPDWGAGVA
;
A
#
# COMPACT_ATOMS: atom_id res chain seq x y z
N MET A 1 -20.47 10.33 7.39
CA MET A 1 -20.26 8.87 7.54
C MET A 1 -19.23 8.46 6.50
N ILE A 2 -18.00 8.18 6.92
CA ILE A 2 -16.93 7.69 6.03
C ILE A 2 -16.80 6.20 6.33
N PRO A 3 -17.28 5.27 5.49
CA PRO A 3 -17.05 3.86 5.73
C PRO A 3 -15.83 3.34 4.96
N ALA A 4 -15.08 2.47 5.65
CA ALA A 4 -14.04 1.55 5.19
C ALA A 4 -12.73 2.16 4.65
N VAL A 5 -11.78 2.34 5.57
CA VAL A 5 -10.34 2.28 5.29
C VAL A 5 -9.93 0.84 5.58
N LEU A 6 -9.49 0.08 4.58
CA LEU A 6 -8.99 -1.28 4.78
C LEU A 6 -7.58 -1.44 4.18
N GLY A 7 -6.61 -1.47 5.09
CA GLY A 7 -5.45 -2.36 5.04
C GLY A 7 -4.22 -1.89 4.26
N LEU A 8 -3.25 -1.31 4.97
CA LEU A 8 -1.87 -1.13 4.52
C LEU A 8 -1.15 -2.49 4.46
N ILE A 9 -0.70 -2.91 3.28
CA ILE A 9 0.33 -3.95 3.16
C ILE A 9 1.59 -3.30 2.59
N LEU A 10 2.64 -3.23 3.42
CA LEU A 10 3.93 -2.67 3.08
C LEU A 10 4.85 -3.78 2.54
N ALA A 11 5.00 -3.87 1.22
CA ALA A 11 6.08 -4.68 0.64
C ALA A 11 7.29 -3.79 0.41
N ILE A 12 8.36 -3.97 1.19
CA ILE A 12 9.64 -3.28 1.01
C ILE A 12 10.44 -4.06 -0.05
N GLY A 13 10.34 -3.65 -1.31
CA GLY A 13 11.12 -4.21 -2.41
C GLY A 13 12.44 -3.46 -2.61
N GLN A 14 13.55 -4.19 -2.72
CA GLN A 14 14.86 -3.68 -3.18
C GLN A 14 14.89 -3.38 -4.70
N GLY A 15 13.73 -3.35 -5.36
CA GLY A 15 13.55 -3.13 -6.78
C GLY A 15 12.40 -2.15 -7.03
N THR A 16 12.40 -1.50 -8.20
CA THR A 16 11.39 -0.53 -8.64
C THR A 16 9.98 -0.98 -8.26
N ALA A 17 9.29 -0.16 -7.45
CA ALA A 17 8.05 -0.46 -6.72
C ALA A 17 6.82 -0.88 -7.57
N GLY A 18 6.99 -1.12 -8.88
CA GLY A 18 5.93 -1.50 -9.80
C GLY A 18 5.96 -2.93 -10.33
N GLN A 19 7.05 -3.70 -10.18
CA GLN A 19 7.21 -4.98 -10.92
C GLN A 19 7.36 -6.25 -10.07
N ASP A 20 7.91 -6.15 -8.85
CA ASP A 20 8.23 -7.35 -8.04
C ASP A 20 7.13 -7.79 -7.06
N ALA A 21 5.97 -7.11 -7.05
CA ALA A 21 4.85 -7.41 -6.14
C ALA A 21 3.88 -8.49 -6.69
N ALA A 22 4.41 -9.55 -7.31
CA ALA A 22 3.62 -10.56 -8.01
C ALA A 22 2.53 -11.23 -7.14
N GLY A 23 2.65 -11.21 -5.81
CA GLY A 23 1.65 -11.75 -4.87
C GLY A 23 0.58 -10.75 -4.38
N LEU A 24 0.78 -9.44 -4.56
CA LEU A 24 -0.04 -8.38 -3.97
C LEU A 24 -0.79 -7.58 -5.03
N ARG A 25 -1.62 -8.29 -5.79
CA ARG A 25 -2.38 -7.72 -6.90
C ARG A 25 -3.87 -7.74 -6.60
N LEU A 26 -4.52 -6.60 -6.80
CA LEU A 26 -5.97 -6.48 -6.90
C LEU A 26 -6.40 -6.98 -8.28
N VAL A 27 -7.48 -7.76 -8.36
CA VAL A 27 -7.97 -8.38 -9.60
C VAL A 27 -8.18 -7.34 -10.72
N ASP A 28 -8.72 -6.16 -10.37
CA ASP A 28 -8.90 -5.01 -11.26
C ASP A 28 -8.10 -3.78 -10.80
N GLY A 29 -6.93 -4.04 -10.21
CA GLY A 29 -6.06 -3.02 -9.65
C GLY A 29 -5.43 -2.12 -10.71
N ARG A 30 -5.43 -0.82 -10.42
CA ARG A 30 -4.62 0.20 -11.07
C ARG A 30 -3.48 0.59 -10.14
N TYR A 31 -2.41 1.14 -10.72
CA TYR A 31 -1.27 1.64 -9.96
C TYR A 31 -1.10 3.14 -10.17
N LEU A 32 -0.79 3.83 -9.08
CA LEU A 32 -0.31 5.20 -9.07
C LEU A 32 1.08 5.21 -8.47
N ALA A 33 2.09 5.54 -9.26
CA ALA A 33 3.49 5.56 -8.84
C ALA A 33 3.92 6.99 -8.48
N GLY A 34 4.64 7.12 -7.37
CA GLY A 34 5.37 8.31 -6.96
C GLY A 34 6.87 8.04 -6.86
N VAL A 35 7.61 8.92 -6.18
CA VAL A 35 9.07 8.87 -6.12
C VAL A 35 9.57 7.70 -5.29
N ARG A 36 8.95 7.46 -4.13
CA ARG A 36 9.36 6.41 -3.17
C ARG A 36 8.24 5.44 -2.83
N ALA A 37 7.04 5.67 -3.35
CA ALA A 37 5.87 4.86 -3.06
C ALA A 37 5.07 4.58 -4.33
N ALA A 38 4.38 3.45 -4.35
CA ALA A 38 3.35 3.13 -5.32
C ALA A 38 2.08 2.74 -4.57
N VAL A 39 0.93 3.14 -5.09
CA VAL A 39 -0.39 2.78 -4.55
C VAL A 39 -1.14 1.93 -5.57
N SER A 40 -1.51 0.71 -5.19
CA SER A 40 -2.43 -0.16 -5.93
C SER A 40 -3.86 0.06 -5.43
N PHE A 41 -4.82 0.26 -6.33
CA PHE A 41 -6.19 0.63 -5.98
C PHE A 41 -7.20 0.22 -7.06
N VAL A 42 -8.47 0.06 -6.72
CA VAL A 42 -9.55 -0.07 -7.72
C VAL A 42 -10.01 1.30 -8.21
N SER A 43 -10.53 1.41 -9.43
CA SER A 43 -10.88 2.70 -10.05
C SER A 43 -11.76 3.62 -9.17
N ALA A 44 -12.68 3.03 -8.40
CA ALA A 44 -13.58 3.74 -7.49
C ALA A 44 -12.84 4.51 -6.38
N ASP A 45 -11.63 4.07 -6.01
CA ASP A 45 -10.82 4.66 -4.94
C ASP A 45 -9.70 5.58 -5.45
N SER A 46 -9.75 6.01 -6.71
CA SER A 46 -8.74 6.88 -7.32
C SER A 46 -8.40 8.13 -6.49
N ILE A 47 -9.41 8.80 -5.92
CA ILE A 47 -9.19 9.97 -5.07
C ILE A 47 -8.52 9.61 -3.75
N LYS A 48 -8.84 8.44 -3.16
CA LYS A 48 -8.14 7.94 -1.97
C LYS A 48 -6.70 7.61 -2.29
N ALA A 49 -6.44 6.97 -3.44
CA ALA A 49 -5.10 6.61 -3.88
C ALA A 49 -4.18 7.83 -4.04
N VAL A 50 -4.68 8.92 -4.63
CA VAL A 50 -3.93 10.18 -4.72
C VAL A 50 -3.57 10.72 -3.34
N ARG A 51 -4.53 10.77 -2.41
CA ARG A 51 -4.30 11.28 -1.05
C ARG A 51 -3.30 10.42 -0.27
N VAL A 52 -3.40 9.10 -0.40
CA VAL A 52 -2.47 8.16 0.24
C VAL A 52 -1.08 8.33 -0.33
N LEU A 53 -0.94 8.45 -1.65
CA LEU A 53 0.38 8.66 -2.26
C LEU A 53 1.02 9.96 -1.77
N SER A 54 0.28 11.08 -1.78
CA SER A 54 0.81 12.36 -1.27
C SER A 54 1.25 12.25 0.19
N ALA A 55 0.46 11.59 1.04
CA ALA A 55 0.84 11.39 2.44
C ALA A 55 2.09 10.53 2.62
N LEU A 56 2.31 9.52 1.76
CA LEU A 56 3.51 8.69 1.79
C LEU A 56 4.75 9.43 1.27
N GLU A 57 4.59 10.32 0.29
CA GLU A 57 5.70 11.15 -0.22
C GLU A 57 6.12 12.25 0.75
N ASP A 58 5.16 12.79 1.52
CA ASP A 58 5.43 13.78 2.56
C ASP A 58 5.94 13.17 3.88
N ALA A 59 5.92 11.84 4.01
CA ALA A 59 6.32 11.16 5.23
C ALA A 59 7.83 11.31 5.50
N THR A 60 8.17 11.71 6.73
CA THR A 60 9.55 11.78 7.19
C THR A 60 10.19 10.38 7.13
N PRO A 61 11.44 10.25 6.61
CA PRO A 61 12.18 9.00 6.68
C PRO A 61 12.23 8.44 8.10
N LEU A 62 12.18 7.11 8.22
CA LEU A 62 12.12 6.44 9.51
C LEU A 62 13.41 6.71 10.31
N PRO A 63 13.32 7.29 11.53
CA PRO A 63 14.50 7.56 12.33
C PRO A 63 15.18 6.25 12.72
N GLY A 64 16.49 6.18 12.53
CA GLY A 64 17.28 4.97 12.82
C GLY A 64 17.43 4.01 11.64
N LEU A 65 16.84 4.29 10.49
CA LEU A 65 17.13 3.58 9.23
C LEU A 65 18.00 4.43 8.29
N PRO A 66 18.86 3.79 7.48
CA PRO A 66 19.57 4.48 6.40
C PRO A 66 18.58 5.17 5.46
N PRO A 67 18.92 6.34 4.88
CA PRO A 67 18.00 7.09 4.03
C PRO A 67 17.56 6.32 2.78
N GLU A 68 18.37 5.34 2.34
CA GLU A 68 18.09 4.43 1.22
C GLU A 68 17.10 3.32 1.57
N VAL A 69 16.70 3.18 2.85
CA VAL A 69 15.81 2.12 3.34
C VAL A 69 14.57 2.71 4.02
N PRO A 70 13.36 2.34 3.58
CA PRO A 70 13.07 1.51 2.41
C PRO A 70 13.39 2.24 1.09
N SER A 71 13.88 1.48 0.11
CA SER A 71 14.14 1.96 -1.26
C SER A 71 12.85 2.24 -2.02
N GLY A 72 11.75 1.64 -1.58
CA GLY A 72 10.42 1.86 -2.11
C GLY A 72 9.36 1.21 -1.23
N VAL A 73 8.14 1.75 -1.29
CA VAL A 73 6.95 1.24 -0.60
C VAL A 73 5.88 0.91 -1.63
N LEU A 74 5.36 -0.31 -1.61
CA LEU A 74 4.05 -0.58 -2.22
C LEU A 74 2.98 -0.48 -1.13
N PHE A 75 1.92 0.28 -1.40
CA PHE A 75 0.69 0.34 -0.63
C PHE A 75 -0.44 -0.25 -1.47
N VAL A 76 -1.27 -1.15 -0.92
CA VAL A 76 -2.45 -1.69 -1.63
C VAL A 76 -3.72 -1.26 -0.88
N LEU A 77 -4.62 -0.54 -1.54
CA LEU A 77 -5.94 -0.19 -1.00
C LEU A 77 -6.92 -1.30 -1.30
N ALA A 78 -7.20 -2.14 -0.30
CA ALA A 78 -8.23 -3.16 -0.43
C ALA A 78 -9.61 -2.48 -0.48
N PRO A 79 -10.45 -2.79 -1.49
CA PRO A 79 -11.78 -2.17 -1.64
C PRO A 79 -12.76 -2.60 -0.54
N ASP A 80 -12.54 -3.78 0.04
CA ASP A 80 -13.37 -4.38 1.07
C ASP A 80 -12.57 -5.39 1.92
N GLU A 81 -13.21 -5.89 2.98
CA GLU A 81 -12.63 -6.83 3.93
C GLU A 81 -12.31 -8.19 3.29
N GLY A 82 -13.13 -8.65 2.34
CA GLY A 82 -12.89 -9.91 1.63
C GLY A 82 -11.62 -9.84 0.79
N GLU A 83 -11.43 -8.74 0.07
CA GLU A 83 -10.20 -8.49 -0.68
C GLU A 83 -8.97 -8.33 0.22
N PHE A 84 -9.11 -7.66 1.36
CA PHE A 84 -8.02 -7.59 2.34
C PHE A 84 -7.60 -8.97 2.84
N VAL A 85 -8.56 -9.79 3.27
CA VAL A 85 -8.34 -11.18 3.72
C VAL A 85 -7.70 -12.01 2.61
N ARG A 86 -8.14 -11.85 1.35
CA ARG A 86 -7.53 -12.53 0.21
C ARG A 86 -6.08 -12.13 0.01
N LEU A 87 -5.77 -10.83 0.11
CA LEU A 87 -4.41 -10.30 -0.04
C LEU A 87 -3.46 -10.74 1.08
N THR A 88 -3.98 -10.90 2.30
CA THR A 88 -3.18 -11.34 3.47
C THR A 88 -3.15 -12.86 3.66
N GLY A 89 -3.90 -13.62 2.85
CA GLY A 89 -4.05 -15.07 3.02
C GLY A 89 -4.85 -15.46 4.27
N GLY A 90 -5.67 -14.55 4.79
CA GLY A 90 -6.54 -14.76 5.96
C GLY A 90 -5.83 -14.73 7.31
N ALA A 91 -4.52 -14.51 7.34
CA ALA A 91 -3.79 -14.20 8.56
C ALA A 91 -3.57 -12.68 8.63
N THR A 92 -3.95 -12.05 9.74
CA THR A 92 -3.53 -10.67 10.01
C THR A 92 -2.00 -10.68 10.15
N PRO A 93 -1.26 -9.91 9.34
CA PRO A 93 0.18 -9.87 9.47
C PRO A 93 0.56 -9.37 10.87
N ASP A 94 1.60 -9.94 11.44
CA ASP A 94 2.21 -9.55 12.72
C ASP A 94 2.75 -8.12 12.72
N TRP A 95 2.96 -7.55 11.52
CA TRP A 95 3.32 -6.15 11.27
C TRP A 95 2.13 -5.26 10.81
N GLY A 96 0.89 -5.76 10.87
CA GLY A 96 -0.29 -5.06 10.39
C GLY A 96 -0.91 -4.12 11.44
N ALA A 97 -0.89 -2.81 11.18
CA ALA A 97 -1.70 -1.82 11.89
C ALA A 97 -2.96 -1.51 11.08
N GLY A 98 -4.10 -2.11 11.45
CA GLY A 98 -5.41 -1.66 10.96
C GLY A 98 -5.82 -0.39 11.71
N VAL A 99 -5.94 0.73 11.00
CA VAL A 99 -6.52 1.97 11.58
C VAL A 99 -8.02 1.93 11.31
N ALA A 100 -8.79 1.74 12.38
CA ALA A 100 -10.26 1.78 12.40
C ALA A 100 -10.80 3.21 12.49
#